data_AF-A0A8T2IEF6-F1
#
_entry.id   AF-A0A8T2IEF6-F1
#
_cell.length_a   1.000
_cell.length_b   1.000
_cell.length_c   1.000
_cell.angle_alpha   90.00
_cell.angle_beta   90.00
_cell.angle_gamma   90.00
#
_symmetry.space_group_name_H-M   'P 1'
#
loop_
_entity.id
_entity.type
_entity.pdbx_description
1 polymer ?
#
loop_
_entity_poly.entity_id
_entity_poly.type
_entity_poly.pdbx_seq_one_letter_code
_entity_poly.pdbx_strand_id
1 'polypeptide(L)'
;FGRSSWELPDLDAGKIPAISDSDGVNYPWYGNTTETCTVTGPTKRDSKFTVSMNDNFYPSVTWAVPISEGNVPKLTGIHRNQRFTTWLVAINMATDDIIILHTIKWRMRLEIEVNPNVPQGQRAKLKEPIGQEQPQVLTKNEPIPPSALVKPNANDAQVLMWRPKNGQGEVVIPPRRR
;
A
#
# COMPACT_ATOMS: atom_id res chain seq x y z
N PHE A 1 -25.98 -9.47 -3.32
CA PHE A 1 -24.51 -9.66 -3.37
C PHE A 1 -23.82 -8.42 -2.84
N GLY A 2 -22.90 -8.59 -1.90
CA GLY A 2 -22.15 -7.52 -1.25
C GLY A 2 -20.72 -7.40 -1.77
N ARG A 3 -19.86 -6.69 -1.02
CA ARG A 3 -18.44 -6.53 -1.29
C ARG A 3 -17.64 -6.80 -0.03
N SER A 4 -16.52 -7.53 -0.16
CA SER A 4 -15.45 -7.51 0.83
C SER A 4 -14.36 -6.53 0.42
N SER A 5 -13.79 -5.81 1.37
CA SER A 5 -12.72 -4.84 1.11
C SER A 5 -11.73 -4.77 2.27
N TRP A 6 -10.44 -4.74 1.94
CA TRP A 6 -9.40 -4.26 2.84
C TRP A 6 -9.43 -2.74 2.86
N GLU A 7 -9.54 -2.17 4.05
CA GLU A 7 -9.79 -0.73 4.26
C GLU A 7 -8.86 -0.16 5.33
N LEU A 8 -8.64 1.14 5.27
CA LEU A 8 -7.83 1.88 6.23
C LEU A 8 -8.72 2.96 6.85
N PRO A 9 -9.49 2.64 7.92
CA PRO A 9 -10.59 3.49 8.37
C PRO A 9 -10.19 4.93 8.73
N ASP A 10 -9.01 5.11 9.34
CA ASP A 10 -8.54 6.44 9.72
C ASP A 10 -8.08 7.27 8.51
N LEU A 11 -7.57 6.62 7.46
CA LEU A 11 -7.23 7.26 6.19
C LEU A 11 -8.52 7.61 5.41
N ASP A 12 -9.47 6.67 5.34
CA ASP A 12 -10.76 6.84 4.65
C ASP A 12 -11.62 7.92 5.31
N ALA A 13 -11.58 8.02 6.65
CA ALA A 13 -12.26 9.06 7.41
C ALA A 13 -11.53 10.42 7.41
N GLY A 14 -10.35 10.51 6.78
CA GLY A 14 -9.54 11.73 6.72
C GLY A 14 -8.93 12.16 8.04
N LYS A 15 -8.86 11.27 9.05
CA LYS A 15 -8.23 11.56 10.35
C LYS A 15 -6.72 11.66 10.24
N ILE A 16 -6.14 10.88 9.32
CA ILE A 16 -4.73 10.95 8.97
C ILE A 16 -4.59 11.15 7.44
N PRO A 17 -3.60 11.94 6.99
CA PRO A 17 -3.40 12.19 5.56
C PRO A 17 -2.64 11.07 4.85
N ALA A 18 -1.88 10.26 5.59
CA ALA A 18 -1.08 9.15 5.07
C ALA A 18 -0.80 8.13 6.18
N ILE A 19 -0.46 6.91 5.77
CA ILE A 19 0.01 5.84 6.65
C ILE A 19 1.25 5.20 6.03
N SER A 20 2.22 4.80 6.86
CA SER A 20 3.44 4.14 6.37
C SER A 20 3.13 2.76 5.80
N ASP A 21 3.63 2.46 4.60
CA ASP A 21 3.53 1.14 3.98
C ASP A 21 4.80 0.28 4.21
N SER A 22 5.59 0.62 5.23
CA SER A 22 6.75 -0.16 5.64
C SER A 22 6.35 -1.59 6.07
N ASP A 23 7.16 -2.58 5.72
CA ASP A 23 7.02 -3.98 6.14
C ASP A 23 7.21 -4.18 7.67
N GLY A 24 7.66 -3.13 8.37
CA GLY A 24 7.81 -3.10 9.82
C GLY A 24 9.20 -3.49 10.33
N VAL A 25 10.10 -3.99 9.47
CA VAL A 25 11.46 -4.38 9.87
C VAL A 25 12.31 -3.14 10.18
N ASN A 26 12.23 -2.15 9.31
CA ASN A 26 12.97 -0.89 9.39
C ASN A 26 12.06 0.32 9.60
N TYR A 27 10.93 0.10 10.27
CA TYR A 27 9.89 1.12 10.46
C TYR A 27 10.48 2.48 10.89
N PRO A 28 10.08 3.62 10.26
CA PRO A 28 9.03 3.79 9.23
C PRO A 28 9.51 3.61 7.79
N TRP A 29 10.76 3.21 7.57
CA TRP A 29 11.39 3.16 6.26
C TRP A 29 11.01 1.91 5.47
N TYR A 30 10.94 2.07 4.16
CA TYR A 30 10.62 0.97 3.26
C TYR A 30 11.89 0.16 2.97
N GLY A 31 11.94 -1.07 3.45
CA GLY A 31 13.04 -2.01 3.21
C GLY A 31 14.34 -1.70 3.97
N ASN A 32 15.31 -2.62 3.82
CA ASN A 32 16.66 -2.51 4.38
C ASN A 32 17.76 -2.96 3.40
N THR A 33 17.40 -3.18 2.13
CA THR A 33 18.29 -3.84 1.19
C THR A 33 18.85 -2.83 0.20
N THR A 34 18.25 -2.73 -0.98
CA THR A 34 18.65 -1.75 -1.99
C THR A 34 18.07 -0.36 -1.73
N GLU A 35 17.15 -0.24 -0.77
CA GLU A 35 16.42 0.99 -0.49
C GLU A 35 17.23 1.98 0.35
N THR A 36 18.22 1.49 1.10
CA THR A 36 19.00 2.28 2.06
C THR A 36 20.49 2.21 1.75
N CYS A 37 21.20 3.30 1.94
CA CYS A 37 22.66 3.37 1.88
C CYS A 37 23.19 4.19 3.05
N THR A 38 24.26 3.72 3.69
CA THR A 38 24.94 4.42 4.78
C THR A 38 26.19 5.12 4.26
N VAL A 39 26.29 6.42 4.52
CA VAL A 39 27.47 7.23 4.18
C VAL A 39 28.22 7.58 5.46
N THR A 40 29.46 7.13 5.57
CA THR A 40 30.33 7.47 6.71
C THR A 40 31.32 8.55 6.31
N GLY A 41 31.23 9.71 6.98
CA GLY A 41 32.16 10.82 6.79
C GLY A 41 33.42 10.73 7.66
N PRO A 42 34.38 11.64 7.44
CA PRO A 42 34.44 12.59 6.33
C PRO A 42 34.82 11.91 5.02
N THR A 43 34.19 12.30 3.91
CA THR A 43 34.53 11.82 2.57
C THR A 43 35.57 12.73 1.92
N LYS A 44 36.58 12.16 1.25
CA LYS A 44 37.66 12.93 0.59
C LYS A 44 37.33 13.31 -0.86
N ARG A 45 36.29 12.69 -1.43
CA ARG A 45 35.87 12.82 -2.83
C ARG A 45 34.37 12.62 -2.93
N ASP A 46 33.77 13.17 -3.97
CA ASP A 46 32.38 12.92 -4.33
C ASP A 46 32.15 11.42 -4.53
N SER A 47 31.02 10.95 -4.00
CA SER A 47 30.59 9.55 -4.10
C SER A 47 29.20 9.51 -4.72
N LYS A 48 28.95 8.51 -5.56
CA LYS A 48 27.63 8.25 -6.16
C LYS A 48 27.07 6.96 -5.60
N PHE A 49 25.81 7.01 -5.20
CA PHE A 49 25.08 5.87 -4.68
C PHE A 49 23.81 5.69 -5.49
N THR A 50 23.41 4.44 -5.66
CA THR A 50 22.14 4.07 -6.27
C THR A 50 21.32 3.38 -5.19
N VAL A 51 20.14 3.93 -4.92
CA VAL A 51 19.12 3.27 -4.12
C VAL A 51 17.96 2.90 -5.05
N SER A 52 17.34 1.77 -4.79
CA SER A 52 16.17 1.30 -5.53
C SER A 52 15.17 0.68 -4.57
N MET A 53 13.90 0.95 -4.85
CA MET A 53 12.74 0.38 -4.17
C MET A 53 11.96 -0.42 -5.21
N ASN A 54 11.53 -1.63 -4.82
CA ASN A 54 10.58 -2.40 -5.59
C ASN A 54 9.41 -2.80 -4.69
N ASP A 55 8.21 -2.36 -5.03
CA ASP A 55 6.98 -2.79 -4.39
C ASP A 55 6.30 -3.85 -5.27
N ASN A 56 6.41 -5.11 -4.86
CA ASN A 56 5.83 -6.23 -5.58
C ASN A 56 4.41 -6.50 -5.09
N PHE A 57 3.43 -6.19 -5.92
CA PHE A 57 2.04 -6.47 -5.61
C PHE A 57 1.69 -7.94 -5.90
N TYR A 58 1.48 -8.74 -4.86
CA TYR A 58 0.97 -10.12 -4.97
C TYR A 58 -0.27 -10.34 -4.09
N PRO A 59 -1.48 -10.02 -4.58
CA PRO A 59 -2.69 -10.25 -3.81
C PRO A 59 -3.19 -11.69 -3.97
N SER A 60 -3.49 -12.32 -2.84
CA SER A 60 -4.43 -13.45 -2.80
C SER A 60 -5.80 -12.93 -2.41
N VAL A 61 -6.83 -13.22 -3.21
CA VAL A 61 -8.19 -12.69 -3.01
C VAL A 61 -9.16 -13.81 -2.70
N THR A 62 -10.00 -13.61 -1.69
CA THR A 62 -11.01 -14.59 -1.29
C THR A 62 -12.10 -14.70 -2.35
N TRP A 63 -12.38 -15.93 -2.75
CA TRP A 63 -13.32 -16.25 -3.82
C TRP A 63 -14.77 -16.44 -3.35
N ALA A 64 -14.94 -16.78 -2.08
CA ALA A 64 -16.21 -16.92 -1.38
C ALA A 64 -16.54 -15.68 -0.53
N VAL A 65 -17.77 -15.60 -0.02
CA VAL A 65 -18.15 -14.56 0.94
C VAL A 65 -17.43 -14.84 2.27
N PRO A 66 -16.65 -13.91 2.84
CA PRO A 66 -15.77 -14.20 3.98
C PRO A 66 -16.48 -14.67 5.25
N ILE A 67 -17.76 -14.31 5.42
CA ILE A 67 -18.59 -14.67 6.58
C ILE A 67 -19.52 -15.86 6.32
N SER A 68 -19.47 -16.46 5.13
CA SER A 68 -20.32 -17.60 4.75
C SER A 68 -19.63 -18.91 5.09
N GLU A 69 -20.37 -19.87 5.67
CA GLU A 69 -19.87 -21.22 5.96
C GLU A 69 -19.56 -22.05 4.69
N GLY A 70 -20.14 -21.67 3.54
CA GLY A 70 -19.92 -22.36 2.26
C GLY A 70 -18.77 -21.79 1.43
N ASN A 71 -17.96 -22.68 0.82
CA ASN A 71 -16.87 -22.33 -0.10
C ASN A 71 -17.36 -22.12 -1.56
N VAL A 72 -18.53 -21.51 -1.73
CA VAL A 72 -19.13 -21.34 -3.05
C VAL A 72 -18.49 -20.14 -3.78
N PRO A 73 -18.06 -20.30 -5.04
CA PRO A 73 -17.67 -19.21 -5.92
C PRO A 73 -18.66 -18.05 -6.01
N LYS A 74 -18.29 -16.87 -5.50
CA LYS A 74 -19.12 -15.66 -5.57
C LYS A 74 -18.37 -14.39 -5.99
N LEU A 75 -17.05 -14.44 -6.13
CA LEU A 75 -16.26 -13.31 -6.62
C LEU A 75 -16.66 -12.98 -8.07
N THR A 76 -17.03 -11.71 -8.29
CA THR A 76 -17.43 -11.19 -9.60
C THR A 76 -16.54 -10.06 -10.09
N GLY A 77 -15.76 -9.45 -9.20
CA GLY A 77 -14.79 -8.44 -9.58
C GLY A 77 -13.85 -8.06 -8.47
N ILE A 78 -12.71 -7.49 -8.84
CA ILE A 78 -11.67 -6.97 -7.95
C ILE A 78 -11.43 -5.53 -8.36
N HIS A 79 -11.46 -4.62 -7.37
CA HIS A 79 -11.19 -3.21 -7.59
C HIS A 79 -10.09 -2.76 -6.63
N ARG A 80 -9.08 -2.07 -7.16
CA ARG A 80 -8.03 -1.41 -6.38
C ARG A 80 -7.84 0.00 -6.91
N ASN A 81 -7.76 0.94 -6.00
CA ASN A 81 -7.49 2.34 -6.32
C ASN A 81 -6.70 2.94 -5.16
N GLN A 82 -5.40 3.07 -5.34
CA GLN A 82 -4.50 3.52 -4.29
C GLN A 82 -3.54 4.57 -4.81
N ARG A 83 -3.17 5.48 -3.93
CA ARG A 83 -2.20 6.55 -4.19
C ARG A 83 -1.02 6.33 -3.27
N PHE A 84 0.16 6.46 -3.82
CA PHE A 84 1.41 6.29 -3.11
C PHE A 84 2.20 7.58 -3.18
N THR A 85 2.88 7.90 -2.08
CA THR A 85 3.89 8.95 -2.03
C THR A 85 5.13 8.34 -1.38
N THR A 86 6.26 8.42 -2.07
CA THR A 86 7.56 7.97 -1.56
C THR A 86 8.47 9.16 -1.41
N TRP A 87 9.12 9.23 -0.26
CA TRP A 87 10.14 10.23 0.03
C TRP A 87 11.50 9.55 0.04
N LEU A 88 12.41 10.03 -0.81
CA LEU A 88 13.83 9.76 -0.64
C LEU A 88 14.37 10.79 0.35
N VAL A 89 14.98 10.31 1.43
CA VAL A 89 15.49 11.15 2.50
C VAL A 89 16.97 10.88 2.78
N ALA A 90 17.67 11.90 3.27
CA ALA A 90 18.90 11.74 4.01
C ALA A 90 18.60 11.89 5.50
N ILE A 91 19.13 10.99 6.32
CA ILE A 91 18.92 10.99 7.77
C ILE A 91 20.27 11.20 8.44
N ASN A 92 20.35 12.18 9.33
CA ASN A 92 21.50 12.31 10.21
C ASN A 92 21.32 11.36 11.41
N MET A 93 22.07 10.26 11.42
CA MET A 93 21.99 9.24 12.47
C MET A 93 22.40 9.73 13.87
N ALA A 94 23.03 10.90 14.00
CA ALA A 94 23.41 11.46 15.30
C ALA A 94 22.36 12.43 15.87
N THR A 95 21.55 13.07 15.00
CA THR A 95 20.55 14.07 15.41
C THR A 95 19.11 13.67 15.09
N ASP A 96 18.92 12.57 14.36
CA ASP A 96 17.65 12.12 13.78
C ASP A 96 16.99 13.15 12.81
N ASP A 97 17.76 14.13 12.34
CA ASP A 97 17.27 15.09 11.36
C ASP A 97 17.01 14.42 10.01
N ILE A 98 15.82 14.66 9.46
CA ILE A 98 15.37 14.14 8.16
C ILE A 98 15.41 15.27 7.13
N ILE A 99 16.18 15.08 6.07
CA ILE A 99 16.25 15.98 4.91
C ILE A 99 15.60 15.29 3.71
N ILE A 100 14.54 15.89 3.16
CA ILE A 100 13.85 15.35 1.98
C ILE A 100 14.65 15.71 0.72
N LEU A 101 15.13 14.69 0.02
CA LEU A 101 15.85 14.83 -1.25
C LEU A 101 14.88 14.84 -2.43
N HIS A 102 13.96 13.88 -2.48
CA HIS A 102 12.94 13.78 -3.53
C HIS A 102 11.60 13.31 -3.01
N THR A 103 10.51 13.80 -3.61
CA THR A 103 9.15 13.30 -3.44
C THR A 103 8.68 12.67 -4.75
N ILE A 104 8.18 11.43 -4.69
CA ILE A 104 7.72 10.67 -5.84
C ILE A 104 6.26 10.27 -5.61
N LYS A 105 5.40 10.47 -6.61
CA LYS A 105 3.97 10.12 -6.53
C LYS A 105 3.53 9.24 -7.67
N TRP A 106 2.64 8.31 -7.37
CA TRP A 106 1.91 7.53 -8.37
C TRP A 106 0.56 7.06 -7.84
N ARG A 107 -0.27 6.59 -8.75
CA ARG A 107 -1.56 6.01 -8.45
C ARG A 107 -1.74 4.71 -9.22
N MET A 108 -2.12 3.67 -8.50
CA MET A 108 -2.50 2.40 -9.08
C MET A 108 -4.03 2.32 -9.16
N ARG A 109 -4.54 1.92 -10.33
CA ARG A 109 -5.97 1.66 -10.56
C ARG A 109 -6.11 0.33 -11.29
N LEU A 110 -6.72 -0.64 -10.64
CA LEU A 110 -6.91 -1.99 -11.16
C LEU A 110 -8.39 -2.35 -11.07
N GLU A 111 -8.95 -2.81 -12.19
CA GLU A 111 -10.28 -3.37 -12.24
C GLU A 111 -10.23 -4.70 -12.98
N ILE A 112 -10.64 -5.78 -12.31
CA ILE A 112 -10.67 -7.11 -12.88
C ILE A 112 -12.09 -7.62 -12.76
N GLU A 113 -12.68 -8.00 -13.89
CA GLU A 113 -13.93 -8.74 -13.94
C GLU A 113 -13.65 -10.23 -13.76
N VAL A 114 -14.46 -10.90 -12.95
CA VAL A 114 -14.33 -12.32 -12.65
C VAL A 114 -15.64 -13.03 -12.96
N ASN A 115 -15.59 -14.06 -13.81
CA ASN A 115 -16.72 -14.96 -14.03
C ASN A 115 -16.44 -16.32 -13.38
N PRO A 116 -17.11 -16.66 -12.26
CA PRO A 116 -16.84 -17.89 -11.54
C PRO A 116 -17.29 -19.16 -12.26
N ASN A 117 -18.15 -19.04 -13.28
CA ASN A 117 -18.72 -20.17 -14.02
C ASN A 117 -17.84 -20.63 -15.19
N VAL A 118 -16.74 -19.94 -15.47
CA VAL A 118 -15.81 -20.24 -16.57
C VAL A 118 -14.67 -21.15 -16.05
N PRO A 119 -14.01 -21.97 -16.89
CA PRO A 119 -12.85 -22.76 -16.46
C PRO A 119 -11.69 -21.92 -15.92
N GLN A 120 -10.87 -22.53 -15.04
CA GLN A 120 -9.66 -21.91 -14.52
C GLN A 120 -8.72 -21.47 -15.66
N GLY A 121 -8.08 -20.32 -15.49
CA GLY A 121 -7.25 -19.68 -16.53
C GLY A 121 -8.02 -18.77 -17.49
N GLN A 122 -9.35 -18.82 -17.51
CA GLN A 122 -10.19 -17.98 -18.37
C GLN A 122 -11.22 -17.12 -17.60
N ARG A 123 -11.18 -17.16 -16.26
CA ARG A 123 -12.20 -16.51 -15.41
C ARG A 123 -12.05 -15.01 -15.28
N ALA A 124 -10.84 -14.48 -15.46
CA ALA A 124 -10.52 -13.10 -15.13
C ALA A 124 -10.22 -12.30 -16.40
N LYS A 125 -10.75 -11.08 -16.46
CA LYS A 125 -10.47 -10.12 -17.52
C LYS A 125 -10.10 -8.78 -16.92
N LEU A 126 -8.93 -8.26 -17.28
CA LEU A 126 -8.53 -6.90 -16.93
C LEU A 126 -9.45 -5.90 -17.66
N LYS A 127 -9.96 -4.93 -16.92
CA LYS A 127 -10.70 -3.78 -17.42
C LYS A 127 -9.81 -2.54 -17.36
N GLU A 128 -10.25 -1.47 -18.01
CA GLU A 128 -9.53 -0.20 -17.99
C GLU A 128 -9.41 0.38 -16.55
N PRO A 129 -8.32 1.10 -16.23
CA PRO A 129 -7.19 1.38 -17.11
C PRO A 129 -6.22 0.19 -17.22
N ILE A 130 -5.88 -0.23 -18.44
CA ILE A 130 -4.88 -1.29 -18.66
C ILE A 130 -3.47 -0.75 -18.34
N GLY A 131 -3.17 0.46 -18.78
CA GLY A 131 -1.91 1.15 -18.46
C GLY A 131 -1.94 1.79 -17.08
N GLN A 132 -0.91 1.56 -16.27
CA GLN A 132 -0.75 2.22 -14.97
C GLN A 132 0.04 3.51 -15.09
N GLU A 133 -0.32 4.50 -14.28
CA GLU A 133 0.43 5.75 -14.16
C GLU A 133 1.84 5.45 -13.63
N GLN A 134 2.86 5.90 -14.37
CA GLN A 134 4.24 5.73 -13.93
C GLN A 134 4.56 6.68 -12.76
N PRO A 135 5.45 6.29 -11.83
CA PRO A 135 5.95 7.18 -10.79
C PRO A 135 6.54 8.47 -11.34
N GLN A 136 6.12 9.58 -10.74
CA GLN A 136 6.56 10.93 -11.10
C GLN A 136 7.34 11.55 -9.95
N VAL A 137 8.58 11.95 -10.22
CA VAL A 137 9.37 12.79 -9.32
C VAL A 137 8.80 14.21 -9.38
N LEU A 138 8.43 14.76 -8.22
CA LEU A 138 7.90 16.12 -8.15
C LEU A 138 9.02 17.15 -8.34
N THR A 139 8.68 18.28 -8.96
CA THR A 139 9.59 19.43 -9.09
C THR A 139 9.85 20.14 -7.77
N LYS A 140 8.90 20.04 -6.83
CA LYS A 140 9.00 20.56 -5.46
C LYS A 140 8.66 19.45 -4.47
N ASN A 141 9.52 19.27 -3.48
CA ASN A 141 9.29 18.31 -2.41
C ASN A 141 8.09 18.70 -1.54
N GLU A 142 7.32 17.70 -1.14
CA GLU A 142 6.24 17.84 -0.16
C GLU A 142 6.69 17.31 1.20
N PRO A 143 6.22 17.90 2.32
CA PRO A 143 6.58 17.43 3.64
C PRO A 143 6.04 16.02 3.90
N ILE A 144 6.79 15.25 4.69
CA ILE A 144 6.33 13.94 5.18
C ILE A 144 5.27 14.19 6.27
N PRO A 145 4.05 13.66 6.13
CA PRO A 145 3.07 13.78 7.19
C PRO A 145 3.53 13.04 8.46
N PRO A 146 3.35 13.60 9.67
CA PRO A 146 3.77 12.93 10.90
C PRO A 146 3.18 11.53 11.07
N SER A 147 1.96 11.30 10.58
CA SER A 147 1.29 9.99 10.60
C SER A 147 1.98 8.91 9.77
N ALA A 148 2.85 9.28 8.83
CA ALA A 148 3.66 8.35 8.04
C ALA A 148 4.96 7.94 8.76
N LEU A 149 5.32 8.58 9.87
CA LEU A 149 6.53 8.31 10.64
C LEU A 149 6.27 7.54 11.95
N VAL A 150 5.00 7.31 12.30
CA VAL A 150 4.60 6.69 13.57
C VAL A 150 3.65 5.52 13.36
N LYS A 151 3.81 4.47 14.17
CA LYS A 151 2.96 3.26 14.10
C LYS A 151 1.47 3.60 14.22
N PRO A 152 0.57 2.80 13.64
CA PRO A 152 0.80 1.55 12.89
C PRO A 152 1.25 1.77 11.43
N ASN A 153 1.81 0.72 10.81
CA ASN A 153 1.92 0.66 9.35
C ASN A 153 0.56 0.26 8.71
N ALA A 154 0.47 0.31 7.39
CA ALA A 154 -0.73 -0.03 6.63
C ALA A 154 -1.20 -1.47 6.92
N ASN A 155 -0.28 -2.42 7.02
CA ASN A 155 -0.57 -3.83 7.27
C ASN A 155 -1.15 -4.12 8.66
N ASP A 156 -0.84 -3.30 9.65
CA ASP A 156 -1.37 -3.40 11.01
C ASP A 156 -2.67 -2.60 11.18
N ALA A 157 -2.83 -1.50 10.43
CA ALA A 157 -4.01 -0.64 10.49
C ALA A 157 -5.19 -1.12 9.64
N GLN A 158 -4.93 -1.94 8.62
CA GLN A 158 -5.97 -2.38 7.71
C GLN A 158 -6.99 -3.29 8.38
N VAL A 159 -8.23 -3.19 7.92
CA VAL A 159 -9.35 -4.03 8.36
C VAL A 159 -9.98 -4.72 7.16
N LEU A 160 -10.42 -5.97 7.31
CA LEU A 160 -11.24 -6.64 6.31
C LEU A 160 -12.71 -6.41 6.65
N MET A 161 -13.40 -5.66 5.81
CA MET A 161 -14.84 -5.41 5.93
C MET A 161 -15.63 -6.31 4.99
N TRP A 162 -16.78 -6.80 5.46
CA TRP A 162 -17.84 -7.32 4.60
C TRP A 162 -19.01 -6.33 4.61
N ARG A 163 -19.43 -5.87 3.42
CA ARG A 163 -20.61 -5.02 3.25
C ARG A 163 -21.64 -5.75 2.39
N PRO A 164 -22.70 -6.33 2.98
CA PRO A 164 -23.76 -6.96 2.22
C PRO A 164 -24.55 -5.92 1.42
N LYS A 165 -25.28 -6.36 0.39
CA LYS A 165 -26.19 -5.46 -0.38
C LYS A 165 -27.26 -4.84 0.51
N ASN A 166 -27.76 -5.65 1.44
CA ASN A 166 -28.82 -5.31 2.38
C ASN A 166 -28.31 -5.65 3.78
N GLY A 167 -28.57 -4.79 4.76
CA GLY A 167 -28.14 -4.96 6.15
C GLY A 167 -26.89 -4.15 6.51
N GLN A 168 -26.40 -4.37 7.73
CA GLN A 168 -25.21 -3.68 8.24
C GLN A 168 -23.93 -4.37 7.79
N GLY A 169 -22.87 -3.59 7.60
CA GLY A 169 -21.53 -4.11 7.36
C GLY A 169 -20.94 -4.72 8.63
N GLU A 170 -20.04 -5.67 8.44
CA GLU A 170 -19.38 -6.42 9.51
C GLU A 170 -17.86 -6.37 9.34
N VAL A 171 -17.14 -6.27 10.46
CA VAL A 171 -15.69 -6.41 10.51
C VAL A 171 -15.37 -7.90 10.53
N VAL A 172 -14.77 -8.40 9.45
CA VAL A 172 -14.34 -9.80 9.32
C VAL A 172 -12.98 -10.01 9.98
N ILE A 173 -12.04 -9.08 9.73
CA ILE A 173 -10.72 -9.08 10.35
C ILE A 173 -10.48 -7.69 10.95
N PRO A 174 -10.33 -7.57 12.28
CA PRO A 174 -10.01 -6.31 12.93
C PRO A 174 -8.56 -5.90 12.64
N PRO A 175 -8.18 -4.64 12.91
CA PRO A 175 -6.77 -4.24 12.79
C PRO A 175 -5.93 -4.98 13.84
N ARG A 176 -4.63 -5.12 13.59
CA ARG A 176 -3.74 -5.76 14.57
C ARG A 176 -3.68 -4.88 15.81
N ARG A 177 -3.86 -5.50 16.98
CA ARG A 177 -3.79 -4.79 18.27
C ARG A 177 -2.36 -4.31 18.49
N ARG A 178 -2.24 -3.04 18.89
CA ARG A 178 -0.99 -2.37 19.27
C ARG A 178 -0.34 -3.05 20.47
#